data_AF-A0A914KSK1-F1
#
_entry.id   AF-A0A914KSK1-F1
#
_cell.length_a   1.000
_cell.length_b   1.000
_cell.length_c   1.000
_cell.angle_alpha   90.00
_cell.angle_beta   90.00
_cell.angle_gamma   90.00
#
_symmetry.space_group_name_H-M   'P 1'
#
loop_
_entity.id
_entity.type
_entity.pdbx_description
1 polymer ?
#
loop_
_entity_poly.entity_id
_entity_poly.type
_entity_poly.pdbx_seq_one_letter_code
_entity_poly.pdbx_strand_id
1 'polypeptide(L)'
;MKILFFIFLIFLLKIVEGNERSIRALPPFYLGVTGFEKCLTSKELNGGLEVWCFPEKKPANCIPKSWKQLKEHQENDKLKQCCNI
;
A
#
# COMPACT_ATOMS: atom_id res chain seq x y z
N MET A 1 6.78 27.22 39.70
CA MET A 1 5.51 26.54 39.32
C MET A 1 5.28 26.51 37.80
N LYS A 2 5.31 27.64 37.08
CA LYS A 2 5.14 27.67 35.61
C LYS A 2 6.28 27.01 34.82
N ILE A 3 7.53 27.17 35.24
CA ILE A 3 8.70 26.52 34.60
C ILE A 3 8.57 24.99 34.57
N LEU A 4 8.09 24.36 35.66
CA LEU A 4 7.91 22.91 35.71
C LEU A 4 6.84 22.43 34.71
N PHE A 5 5.79 23.23 34.52
CA PHE A 5 4.72 22.94 33.57
C PHE A 5 5.22 23.03 32.12
N PHE A 6 6.08 24.01 31.82
CA PHE A 6 6.73 24.10 30.51
C PHE A 6 7.68 22.93 30.26
N ILE A 7 8.45 22.50 31.26
CA ILE A 7 9.32 21.32 31.13
C ILE A 7 8.49 20.05 30.89
N PHE A 8 7.35 19.90 31.58
CA PHE A 8 6.42 18.79 31.37
C PHE A 8 5.76 18.83 29.98
N LEU A 9 5.34 20.01 29.50
CA LEU A 9 4.83 20.21 28.14
C LEU A 9 5.87 19.87 27.08
N ILE A 10 7.13 20.28 27.28
CA ILE A 10 8.23 19.94 26.38
C ILE A 10 8.49 18.43 26.39
N PHE A 11 8.44 17.78 27.57
CA PHE A 11 8.55 16.33 27.68
C PHE A 11 7.42 15.57 26.94
N LEU A 12 6.18 16.09 26.98
CA LEU A 12 5.06 15.53 26.23
C LEU A 12 5.18 15.75 24.71
N LEU A 13 5.73 16.89 24.27
CA LEU A 13 5.95 17.18 22.85
C LEU A 13 7.20 16.48 22.28
N LYS A 14 8.16 16.07 23.11
CA LYS A 14 9.39 15.37 22.70
C LYS A 14 9.23 13.86 22.46
N ILE A 15 8.01 13.31 22.59
CA ILE A 15 7.70 11.90 22.24
C ILE A 15 7.63 11.69 20.71
N VAL A 16 7.77 12.75 19.92
CA VAL A 16 7.87 12.68 18.45
C VAL A 16 9.30 12.96 17.96
N GLU A 17 10.32 12.39 18.59
CA GLU A 17 11.66 12.32 18.00
C GLU A 17 11.89 10.89 17.47
N GLY A 18 11.02 10.50 16.54
CA GLY A 18 11.21 9.34 15.69
C GLY A 18 12.07 9.74 14.49
N ASN A 19 13.20 9.06 14.31
CA ASN A 19 14.10 9.13 13.16
C ASN A 19 13.41 9.56 11.85
N GLU A 20 13.73 10.76 11.38
CA GLU A 20 13.11 11.43 10.22
C GLU A 20 13.51 10.78 8.88
N ARG A 21 12.94 9.61 8.59
CA ARG A 21 12.69 9.13 7.21
C ARG A 21 11.33 8.45 7.10
N SER A 22 10.29 9.02 7.73
CA SER A 22 8.92 8.67 7.35
C SER A 22 8.55 9.42 6.07
N ILE A 23 9.04 8.92 4.93
CA ILE A 23 8.32 9.11 3.68
C ILE A 23 6.98 8.42 3.96
N ARG A 24 5.91 9.18 4.15
CA ARG A 24 4.56 8.60 4.18
C ARG A 24 4.38 7.93 2.82
N ALA A 25 4.62 6.62 2.77
CA ALA A 25 4.37 5.84 1.59
C ALA A 25 2.87 5.99 1.32
N LEU A 26 2.54 6.63 0.19
CA LEU A 26 1.15 6.63 -0.26
C LEU A 26 0.72 5.16 -0.42
N PRO A 27 -0.52 4.83 -0.06
CA PRO A 27 -1.03 3.49 -0.30
C PRO A 27 -0.89 3.17 -1.80
N PRO A 28 -0.67 1.90 -2.16
CA PRO A 28 -0.74 1.47 -3.54
C PRO A 28 -2.06 1.91 -4.20
N PHE A 29 -1.98 2.35 -5.45
CA PHE A 29 -3.09 2.86 -6.23
C PHE A 29 -4.20 1.82 -6.43
N TYR A 30 -3.86 0.53 -6.62
CA TYR A 30 -4.85 -0.54 -6.81
C TYR A 30 -5.87 -0.64 -5.67
N LEU A 31 -5.52 -0.26 -4.44
CA LEU A 31 -6.45 -0.26 -3.30
C LEU A 31 -7.59 0.74 -3.48
N GLY A 32 -7.39 1.77 -4.30
CA GLY A 32 -8.42 2.74 -4.67
C GLY A 32 -9.26 2.31 -5.90
N VAL A 33 -8.89 1.24 -6.60
CA VAL A 33 -9.63 0.79 -7.78
C VAL A 33 -10.79 -0.10 -7.36
N THR A 34 -12.01 0.31 -7.71
CA THR A 34 -13.22 -0.47 -7.41
C THR A 34 -13.12 -1.90 -7.95
N GLY A 35 -13.25 -2.88 -7.04
CA GLY A 35 -13.26 -4.30 -7.37
C GLY A 35 -11.92 -4.83 -7.87
N PHE A 36 -10.78 -4.23 -7.46
CA PHE A 36 -9.45 -4.68 -7.87
C PHE A 36 -9.20 -6.16 -7.57
N GLU A 37 -9.77 -6.69 -6.49
CA GLU A 37 -9.71 -8.11 -6.07
C GLU A 37 -10.29 -9.09 -7.11
N LYS A 38 -11.17 -8.60 -8.00
CA LYS A 38 -11.72 -9.38 -9.12
C LYS A 38 -10.83 -9.32 -10.36
N CYS A 39 -9.84 -8.45 -10.35
CA CYS A 39 -8.92 -8.18 -11.45
C CYS A 39 -7.52 -8.72 -11.16
N LEU A 40 -7.04 -8.57 -9.92
CA LEU A 40 -5.76 -9.08 -9.46
C LEU A 40 -5.93 -10.48 -8.88
N THR A 41 -4.82 -11.19 -8.74
CA THR A 41 -4.75 -12.48 -8.05
C THR A 41 -3.88 -12.30 -6.82
N SER A 42 -4.25 -12.93 -5.71
CA SER A 42 -3.39 -13.01 -4.55
C SER A 42 -2.60 -14.33 -4.57
N LYS A 43 -1.34 -14.26 -4.15
CA LYS A 43 -0.47 -15.42 -4.00
C LYS A 43 0.18 -15.38 -2.63
N GLU A 44 0.21 -16.51 -1.95
CA GLU A 44 0.99 -16.65 -0.74
C GLU A 44 2.47 -16.88 -1.10
N LEU A 45 3.35 -16.06 -0.54
CA LEU A 45 4.79 -16.25 -0.59
C LEU A 45 5.25 -17.12 0.57
N ASN A 46 6.46 -17.67 0.43
CA ASN A 46 7.10 -18.44 1.50
C ASN A 46 7.09 -17.64 2.81
N GLY A 47 6.52 -18.24 3.86
CA GLY A 47 6.33 -17.58 5.16
C GLY A 47 4.93 -17.00 5.40
N GLY A 48 3.94 -17.30 4.55
CA GLY A 48 2.54 -16.94 4.78
C GLY A 48 2.17 -15.51 4.38
N LEU A 49 3.04 -14.83 3.64
CA LEU A 49 2.78 -13.46 3.20
C LEU A 49 1.94 -13.47 1.93
N GLU A 50 0.70 -12.97 2.01
CA GLU A 50 -0.14 -12.79 0.84
C GLU A 50 0.25 -11.51 0.07
N VAL A 51 0.47 -11.65 -1.24
CA VAL A 51 0.79 -10.54 -2.14
C VAL A 51 -0.16 -10.50 -3.33
N TRP A 52 -0.49 -9.29 -3.78
CA TRP A 52 -1.26 -9.07 -5.01
C TRP A 52 -0.35 -9.05 -6.22
N CYS A 53 -0.80 -9.66 -7.30
CA CYS A 53 -0.09 -9.71 -8.58
C CYS A 53 -1.07 -9.63 -9.76
N PHE A 54 -0.54 -9.23 -10.91
CA PHE A 54 -1.29 -9.14 -12.15
C PHE A 54 -1.40 -10.53 -12.80
N PRO A 55 -2.61 -11.02 -13.13
CA PRO A 55 -2.75 -12.27 -13.88
C PRO A 55 -2.36 -12.07 -15.35
N GLU A 56 -1.98 -13.16 -16.03
CA GLU A 56 -1.59 -13.12 -17.45
C GLU A 56 -2.72 -12.67 -18.38
N LYS A 57 -3.96 -13.01 -18.01
CA LYS A 57 -5.17 -12.68 -18.75
C LYS A 57 -6.17 -12.00 -17.84
N LYS A 58 -6.93 -11.07 -18.41
CA LYS A 58 -8.01 -10.39 -17.71
C LYS A 58 -9.07 -11.40 -17.23
N PRO A 59 -9.38 -11.47 -15.92
CA PRO A 59 -10.49 -12.30 -15.42
C PRO A 59 -11.85 -11.85 -15.96
N ALA A 60 -12.79 -12.78 -16.15
CA ALA A 60 -14.11 -12.47 -16.70
C ALA A 60 -14.95 -11.55 -15.77
N ASN A 61 -14.79 -11.72 -14.46
CA ASN A 61 -15.44 -10.92 -13.41
C ASN A 61 -14.79 -9.54 -13.21
N CYS A 62 -13.67 -9.25 -13.87
CA CYS A 62 -13.01 -7.96 -13.80
C CYS A 62 -13.70 -6.93 -14.71
N ILE A 63 -14.12 -5.81 -14.14
CA ILE A 63 -14.73 -4.71 -14.88
C ILE A 63 -13.69 -4.12 -15.85
N PRO A 64 -14.04 -3.90 -17.15
CA PRO A 64 -13.09 -3.36 -18.14
C PRO A 64 -12.42 -2.04 -17.73
N LYS A 65 -13.16 -1.15 -17.08
CA LYS A 65 -12.65 0.12 -16.57
C LYS A 65 -11.58 -0.08 -15.49
N SER A 66 -11.87 -0.90 -14.48
CA SER A 66 -10.91 -1.23 -13.41
C SER A 66 -9.65 -1.88 -13.96
N TRP A 67 -9.78 -2.83 -14.91
CA TRP A 67 -8.64 -3.46 -15.58
C TRP A 67 -7.73 -2.43 -16.28
N LYS A 68 -8.33 -1.46 -16.97
CA LYS A 68 -7.58 -0.40 -17.64
C LYS A 68 -6.82 0.47 -16.64
N GLN A 69 -7.49 0.92 -15.58
CA GLN A 69 -6.87 1.72 -14.51
C GLN A 69 -5.69 0.99 -13.84
N LEU A 70 -5.86 -0.30 -13.53
CA LEU A 70 -4.78 -1.10 -12.93
C LEU A 70 -3.58 -1.25 -13.86
N LYS A 71 -3.80 -1.43 -15.17
CA LYS A 71 -2.71 -1.54 -16.15
C LYS A 71 -1.95 -0.22 -16.33
N GLU A 72 -2.66 0.91 -16.34
CA GLU A 72 -2.05 2.24 -16.46
C GLU A 72 -1.13 2.59 -15.27
N HIS A 73 -1.38 2.00 -14.11
CA HIS A 73 -0.62 2.24 -12.88
C HIS A 73 0.16 1.03 -12.36
N GLN A 74 0.32 -0.02 -13.19
CA GLN A 74 0.96 -1.26 -12.78
C GLN A 74 2.38 -1.06 -12.24
N GLU A 75 3.16 -0.18 -12.88
CA GLU A 75 4.54 0.13 -12.48
C GLU A 75 4.61 0.89 -11.15
N ASN A 76 3.69 1.84 -10.95
CA ASN A 76 3.59 2.62 -9.71
C ASN A 76 3.27 1.73 -8.51
N ASP A 77 2.41 0.74 -8.74
CA ASP A 77 1.98 -0.21 -7.72
C ASP A 77 2.94 -1.38 -7.52
N LYS A 78 4.00 -1.45 -8.33
CA LYS A 78 4.97 -2.56 -8.34
C LYS A 78 4.28 -3.93 -8.45
N LEU A 79 3.12 -3.98 -9.09
CA LEU A 79 2.38 -5.21 -9.33
C LEU A 79 3.08 -5.99 -10.44
N LYS A 80 3.76 -7.07 -10.05
CA LYS A 80 4.37 -8.01 -11.00
C LYS A 80 3.34 -9.00 -11.53
N GLN A 81 3.66 -9.67 -12.63
CA GLN A 81 2.87 -10.80 -13.12
C GLN A 81 3.00 -11.98 -12.16
N CYS A 82 1.89 -12.68 -11.89
CA CYS A 82 1.84 -13.79 -10.92
C CYS A 82 2.74 -14.98 -11.31
N CYS A 83 3.02 -15.16 -12.59
CA CYS A 83 3.90 -16.22 -13.09
C CYS A 83 5.41 -15.90 -12.92
N ASN A 84 5.76 -14.68 -12.50
CA ASN A 84 7.13 -14.18 -12.35
C ASN A 84 7.45 -13.71 -10.92
N ILE A 85 6.76 -14.27 -9.91
CA ILE A 85 6.89 -13.92 -8.48
C ILE A 85 7.21 -15.15 -7.64
#